data_AF-A0A2E3TRW2-F1
#
_entry.id   AF-A0A2E3TRW2-F1
#
_cell.length_a   1.000
_cell.length_b   1.000
_cell.length_c   1.000
_cell.angle_alpha   90.00
_cell.angle_beta   90.00
_cell.angle_gamma   90.00
#
_symmetry.space_group_name_H-M   'P 1'
#
loop_
_entity.id
_entity.type
_entity.pdbx_description
1 polymer ?
#
loop_
_entity_poly.entity_id
_entity_poly.type
_entity_poly.pdbx_seq_one_letter_code
_entity_poly.pdbx_strand_id
1 'polypeptide(L)'
;MGALDDEGKATRAPRPQKRTQDRVGPRQYLREVREEMRKVAWPQRPEVTRYSIVVVITVVFYTALVGGSDYIFGLWSEWFYSAS
;
A
#
# COMPACT_ATOMS: atom_id res chain seq x y z
N MET A 1 36.43 -27.29 -35.89
CA MET A 1 37.50 -28.10 -35.26
C MET A 1 38.24 -27.16 -34.32
N GLY A 2 38.34 -27.48 -33.02
CA GLY A 2 39.05 -26.62 -32.07
C GLY A 2 40.52 -26.52 -32.46
N ALA A 3 41.09 -25.31 -32.44
CA ALA A 3 42.51 -25.12 -32.71
C ALA A 3 43.30 -25.89 -31.65
N LEU A 4 44.15 -26.81 -32.11
CA LEU A 4 45.16 -27.46 -31.30
C LEU A 4 46.41 -26.57 -31.36
N ASP A 5 47.02 -26.32 -30.21
CA ASP A 5 48.33 -25.70 -30.13
C ASP A 5 49.41 -26.70 -30.60
N ASP A 6 50.59 -26.20 -30.99
CA ASP A 6 51.68 -27.02 -31.54
C ASP A 6 52.21 -28.09 -30.55
N GLU A 7 51.77 -28.07 -29.29
CA GLU A 7 52.06 -29.04 -28.23
C GLU A 7 50.98 -30.14 -28.09
N GLY A 8 49.98 -30.16 -28.96
CA GLY A 8 48.96 -31.23 -29.00
C GLY A 8 47.99 -31.21 -27.82
N LYS A 9 47.83 -30.07 -27.13
CA LYS A 9 46.86 -29.91 -26.05
C LYS A 9 45.61 -29.23 -26.59
N ALA A 10 44.45 -29.73 -26.16
CA ALA A 10 43.19 -29.10 -26.54
C ALA A 10 43.13 -27.71 -25.90
N THR A 11 43.36 -26.65 -26.68
CA THR A 11 43.11 -25.27 -26.26
C THR A 11 41.61 -25.11 -26.07
N ARG A 12 41.15 -25.38 -24.85
CA ARG A 12 39.76 -25.18 -24.45
C ARG A 12 39.55 -23.68 -24.34
N ALA A 13 38.91 -23.10 -25.36
CA ALA A 13 38.38 -21.74 -25.28
C ALA A 13 37.65 -21.56 -23.94
N PRO A 14 37.90 -20.48 -23.19
CA PRO A 14 37.20 -20.24 -21.93
C PRO A 14 35.71 -20.18 -22.24
N ARG A 15 34.95 -21.19 -21.79
CA ARG A 15 33.49 -21.16 -21.89
C ARG A 15 33.04 -19.91 -21.16
N PRO A 16 32.26 -19.02 -21.77
CA PRO A 16 31.66 -17.91 -21.03
C PRO A 16 30.89 -18.52 -19.87
N GLN A 17 31.34 -18.19 -18.66
CA GLN A 17 30.77 -18.64 -17.41
C GLN A 17 29.28 -18.31 -17.46
N LYS A 18 28.44 -19.35 -17.48
CA LYS A 18 26.98 -19.23 -17.49
C LYS A 18 26.62 -18.39 -16.26
N ARG A 19 26.33 -17.11 -16.48
CA ARG A 19 26.05 -16.13 -15.42
C ARG A 19 24.98 -16.75 -14.54
N THR A 20 25.32 -16.90 -13.26
CA THR A 20 24.43 -17.36 -12.21
C THR A 20 23.10 -16.62 -12.35
N GLN A 21 22.06 -17.40 -12.65
CA GLN A 21 20.64 -17.11 -12.55
C GLN A 21 20.32 -15.65 -12.20
N ASP A 22 19.73 -14.94 -13.16
CA ASP A 22 19.00 -13.68 -12.99
C ASP A 22 17.81 -13.87 -12.02
N ARG A 23 18.09 -14.12 -10.74
CA ARG A 23 17.09 -14.00 -9.69
C ARG A 23 16.90 -12.51 -9.47
N VAL A 24 15.70 -12.02 -9.75
CA VAL A 24 15.30 -10.65 -9.40
C VAL A 24 15.63 -10.40 -7.93
N GLY A 25 16.63 -9.56 -7.69
CA GLY A 25 17.01 -9.18 -6.33
C GLY A 25 15.90 -8.36 -5.68
N PRO A 26 15.79 -8.35 -4.34
CA PRO A 26 14.75 -7.58 -3.63
C PRO A 26 14.79 -6.08 -3.97
N ARG A 27 15.97 -5.53 -4.29
CA ARG A 27 16.11 -4.15 -4.79
C ARG A 27 15.44 -3.92 -6.15
N GLN A 28 15.52 -4.90 -7.04
CA GLN A 28 14.92 -4.82 -8.36
C GLN A 28 13.40 -4.98 -8.28
N TYR A 29 12.91 -5.92 -7.45
CA TYR A 29 11.49 -6.07 -7.16
C TYR A 29 10.84 -4.79 -6.61
N LEU A 30 11.47 -4.11 -5.63
CA LEU A 30 10.96 -2.84 -5.10
C LEU A 30 10.94 -1.72 -6.15
N ARG A 31 11.89 -1.72 -7.09
CA ARG A 31 11.91 -0.77 -8.19
C ARG A 31 10.74 -1.01 -9.14
N GLU A 32 10.52 -2.26 -9.51
CA GLU A 32 9.38 -2.69 -10.35
C GLU A 32 8.04 -2.36 -9.68
N VAL A 33 7.89 -2.61 -8.37
CA VAL A 33 6.69 -2.24 -7.61
C VAL A 33 6.47 -0.72 -7.60
N ARG A 34 7.52 0.09 -7.41
CA ARG A 34 7.40 1.56 -7.45
C ARG A 34 7.00 2.07 -8.83
N GLU A 35 7.53 1.45 -9.88
CA GLU A 35 7.17 1.77 -11.27
C GLU A 35 5.69 1.44 -11.55
N GLU A 36 5.21 0.29 -11.06
CA GLU A 36 3.79 -0.10 -11.17
C GLU A 36 2.87 0.79 -10.33
N MET A 37 3.28 1.14 -9.10
CA MET A 37 2.55 2.07 -8.23
C MET A 37 2.42 3.47 -8.83
N ARG A 38 3.36 3.87 -9.71
CA ARG A 38 3.27 5.12 -10.47
C ARG A 38 2.19 5.10 -11.56
N LYS A 39 1.76 3.91 -12.00
CA LYS A 39 0.64 3.73 -12.94
C LYS A 39 -0.71 3.77 -12.25
N VAL A 40 -0.74 3.55 -10.93
CA VAL A 40 -1.94 3.74 -10.12
C VAL A 40 -2.30 5.23 -10.19
N ALA A 41 -3.42 5.53 -10.83
CA ALA A 41 -3.96 6.87 -10.91
C ALA A 41 -4.41 7.31 -9.52
N TRP A 42 -3.50 7.89 -8.75
CA TRP A 42 -3.86 8.49 -7.48
C TRP A 42 -4.77 9.68 -7.74
N PRO A 43 -5.90 9.77 -7.01
CA PRO A 43 -6.87 10.83 -7.18
C PRO A 43 -6.23 12.20 -6.98
N GLN A 44 -6.75 13.20 -7.68
CA GLN A 44 -6.26 14.57 -7.52
C GLN A 44 -6.58 15.08 -6.12
N ARG A 45 -5.62 15.77 -5.49
CA ARG A 45 -5.75 16.40 -4.16
C ARG A 45 -7.11 17.09 -3.89
N PRO A 46 -7.68 17.92 -4.80
CA PRO A 46 -8.97 18.58 -4.55
C PRO A 46 -10.14 17.60 -4.32
N GLU A 47 -10.12 16.44 -4.97
CA GLU A 47 -11.19 15.45 -4.90
C GLU A 47 -11.16 14.71 -3.56
N VAL A 48 -9.96 14.32 -3.13
CA VAL A 48 -9.74 13.74 -1.79
C VAL A 48 -10.19 14.70 -0.69
N THR A 49 -9.88 15.99 -0.82
CA THR A 49 -10.31 17.01 0.15
C THR A 49 -11.83 17.12 0.20
N ARG A 50 -12.51 17.16 -0.95
CA ARG A 50 -13.98 17.25 -1.00
C ARG A 50 -14.64 16.06 -0.31
N TYR A 51 -14.18 14.84 -0.59
CA TYR A 51 -14.73 13.65 0.06
C TYR A 51 -14.40 13.59 1.55
N SER A 52 -13.20 14.01 1.95
CA SER A 52 -12.83 14.09 3.37
C SER A 52 -13.71 15.07 4.14
N ILE A 53 -14.04 16.23 3.56
CA ILE A 53 -14.95 17.21 4.19
C ILE A 53 -16.34 16.60 4.40
N VAL A 54 -16.88 15.91 3.39
CA VAL A 54 -18.19 15.25 3.51
C VAL A 54 -18.18 14.24 4.66
N VAL A 55 -17.13 13.40 4.75
CA VAL A 55 -16.99 12.42 5.84
C VAL A 55 -16.86 13.08 7.21
N VAL A 56 -16.08 14.16 7.33
CA VAL A 56 -15.94 14.88 8.60
C VAL A 56 -17.27 15.46 9.04
N ILE A 57 -18.02 16.08 8.13
CA ILE A 57 -19.35 16.64 8.43
C ILE A 57 -20.31 15.55 8.89
N THR A 58 -20.37 14.40 8.21
CA THR A 58 -21.28 13.32 8.58
C THR A 58 -20.91 12.70 9.93
N VAL A 59 -19.62 12.51 10.22
CA VAL A 59 -19.15 12.00 11.52
C VAL A 59 -19.53 12.96 12.64
N VAL A 60 -19.31 14.27 12.46
CA VAL A 60 -19.69 15.28 13.47
C VAL A 60 -21.19 15.30 13.68
N PHE A 61 -21.98 15.23 12.60
CA PHE A 61 -23.44 15.18 12.68
C PHE A 61 -23.93 13.97 13.47
N TYR A 62 -23.45 12.76 13.15
CA TYR A 62 -23.85 11.56 13.89
C TYR A 62 -23.36 11.58 15.33
N THR A 63 -22.16 12.11 15.59
CA THR A 63 -21.64 12.25 16.97
C THR A 63 -22.52 13.18 17.79
N ALA A 64 -22.94 14.31 17.22
CA ALA A 64 -23.85 15.24 17.88
C ALA A 64 -25.25 14.64 18.07
N LEU A 65 -25.76 13.90 17.08
CA LEU A 65 -27.07 13.24 17.17
C LEU A 65 -27.07 12.18 18.26
N VAL A 66 -26.11 11.25 18.23
CA VAL A 66 -25.99 10.17 19.21
C VAL A 66 -25.70 10.75 20.58
N GLY A 67 -24.61 11.51 20.75
CA GLY A 67 -24.25 12.08 22.05
C GLY A 67 -25.30 13.05 22.61
N GLY A 68 -25.97 13.81 21.76
CA GLY A 68 -27.11 14.64 22.17
C GLY A 68 -28.32 13.81 22.59
N SER A 69 -28.60 12.72 21.87
CA SER A 69 -29.68 11.79 22.24
C SER A 69 -29.38 11.08 23.56
N ASP A 70 -28.13 10.65 23.79
CA ASP A 70 -27.69 10.06 25.06
C ASP A 70 -27.87 11.05 26.23
N TYR A 71 -27.56 12.33 26.03
CA TYR A 71 -27.76 13.38 27.03
C TYR A 71 -29.25 13.59 27.36
N ILE A 72 -30.10 13.65 26.33
CA ILE A 72 -31.55 13.76 26.51
C ILE A 72 -32.08 12.53 27.26
N PHE A 73 -31.63 11.34 26.90
CA PHE A 73 -32.06 10.10 27.55
C PHE A 73 -31.65 10.06 29.03
N GLY A 74 -30.45 10.54 29.36
CA GLY A 74 -29.98 10.69 30.74
C GLY A 74 -30.91 11.58 31.57
N LEU A 75 -31.21 12.79 31.08
CA LEU A 75 -32.11 13.73 31.76
C LEU A 75 -33.53 13.15 31.97
N TRP A 76 -34.07 12.49 30.95
CA TRP A 76 -35.39 11.85 31.04
C TRP A 76 -35.39 10.71 32.05
N SER A 77 -34.31 9.93 32.12
CA SER A 77 -34.18 8.82 33.06
C SER A 77 -34.13 9.29 34.50
N GLU A 78 -33.38 10.36 34.80
CA GLU A 78 -33.29 10.92 36.16
C GLU A 78 -34.65 11.43 36.66
N TRP A 79 -35.41 12.11 35.79
CA TRP A 79 -36.77 12.53 36.12
C TRP A 79 -37.68 11.34 36.42
N PHE A 80 -37.59 10.28 35.61
CA PHE A 80 -38.39 9.08 35.81
C PHE A 80 -38.05 8.36 37.12
N TYR A 81 -36.75 8.15 37.40
CA TYR A 81 -36.30 7.51 38.64
C TYR A 81 -36.60 8.35 39.89
N SER A 82 -36.65 9.68 39.77
CA SER A 82 -37.03 10.56 40.88
C SER A 82 -38.55 10.63 41.10
N ALA A 83 -39.36 10.32 40.08
CA ALA A 83 -40.82 10.40 40.12
C ALA A 83 -41.49 9.06 40.51
N SER A 84 -40.74 7.95 40.54
CA SER A 84 -41.14 6.62 41.02
C SER A 84 -40.68 6.36 42.44
#